data_AF-A0A161PGE4-F1
#
_entry.id   AF-A0A161PGE4-F1
#
_cell.length_a   1.000
_cell.length_b   1.000
_cell.length_c   1.000
_cell.angle_alpha   90.00
_cell.angle_beta   90.00
_cell.angle_gamma   90.00
#
_symmetry.space_group_name_H-M   'P 1'
#
loop_
_entity.id
_entity.type
_entity.pdbx_description
1 polymer ?
#
loop_
_entity_poly.entity_id
_entity_poly.type
_entity_poly.pdbx_seq_one_letter_code
_entity_poly.pdbx_strand_id
1 'polypeptide(L)'
;MVDNESTTKVEDEKKDGTPEGEAEDVLSLESLDEIIANEDPEFAKGLVDIGPDDPSNTIYEEGVELEYTLEEEIKLWQRSTGLRQKLYKLLPFLPKISYKIKMKRTILRLSWIKWKEQAIQNLRNAGPNTLAGLKKLAASMKAGIGTGLTAFKSFSLVKKLAFVGLILLTGASGYLIYRTATKGLVPHDQELFIGSFADWSQAKYQYDPKAEMESFYDSTRTTQNILLMKKMVVNLKRSVESGPNPMGAFEFYVEGTASEVVVEIKDREPEVEDLFLRTIEETTFDQASSGEGKQLLCERLRKEVNKILTKGYVRRIFIKTAIIKP
;
A
#
# COMPACT_ATOMS: atom_id res chain seq x y z
N MET A 1 -18.71 57.82 -37.34
CA MET A 1 -19.66 57.54 -38.44
C MET A 1 -19.51 56.07 -38.77
N VAL A 2 -20.49 55.18 -38.71
CA VAL A 2 -21.86 55.10 -38.18
C VAL A 2 -22.09 53.59 -37.98
N ASP A 3 -22.71 53.20 -36.87
CA ASP A 3 -23.08 51.83 -36.51
C ASP A 3 -24.13 51.23 -37.46
N ASN A 4 -24.26 49.90 -37.50
CA ASN A 4 -25.54 49.28 -37.80
C ASN A 4 -25.63 47.85 -37.23
N GLU A 5 -26.55 47.72 -36.28
CA GLU A 5 -27.10 46.50 -35.71
C GLU A 5 -28.14 45.87 -36.65
N SER A 6 -28.39 44.57 -36.51
CA SER A 6 -29.50 43.87 -37.17
C SER A 6 -30.06 42.80 -36.26
N THR A 7 -31.15 43.15 -35.58
CA THR A 7 -32.07 42.28 -34.84
C THR A 7 -33.09 41.66 -35.79
N THR A 8 -33.53 40.41 -35.55
CA THR A 8 -34.76 39.90 -36.19
C THR A 8 -35.62 39.16 -35.17
N LYS A 9 -36.88 39.61 -35.11
CA LYS A 9 -37.97 39.25 -34.21
C LYS A 9 -38.50 37.84 -34.46
N VAL A 10 -38.98 37.23 -33.39
CA VAL A 10 -39.90 36.09 -33.36
C VAL A 10 -41.30 36.64 -33.10
N GLU A 11 -42.27 36.25 -33.93
CA GLU A 11 -43.71 36.43 -33.66
C GLU A 11 -44.35 35.04 -33.55
N ASP A 12 -45.05 34.84 -32.43
CA ASP A 12 -45.96 33.72 -32.15
C ASP A 12 -47.32 34.01 -32.81
N GLU A 13 -47.98 33.00 -33.37
CA GLU A 13 -49.45 32.93 -33.36
C GLU A 13 -49.97 31.49 -33.25
N LYS A 14 -50.85 31.29 -32.27
CA LYS A 14 -51.68 30.10 -32.01
C LYS A 14 -52.84 30.01 -33.01
N LYS A 15 -53.35 28.80 -33.27
CA LYS A 15 -54.76 28.42 -32.97
C LYS A 15 -55.09 26.94 -33.18
N ASP A 16 -56.04 26.51 -32.35
CA ASP A 16 -56.63 25.19 -32.12
C ASP A 16 -57.41 24.58 -33.28
N GLY A 17 -57.64 23.26 -33.22
CA GLY A 17 -58.81 22.60 -33.81
C GLY A 17 -58.65 21.10 -34.05
N THR A 18 -59.01 20.27 -33.07
CA THR A 18 -59.31 18.82 -33.22
C THR A 18 -60.57 18.64 -34.10
N PRO A 19 -60.72 17.52 -34.87
CA PRO A 19 -61.27 16.30 -34.27
C PRO A 19 -60.76 14.95 -34.84
N GLU A 20 -60.93 13.97 -33.95
CA GLU A 20 -60.98 12.50 -34.05
C GLU A 20 -61.00 11.80 -35.43
N GLY A 21 -60.20 10.73 -35.50
CA GLY A 21 -60.62 9.47 -36.14
C GLY A 21 -59.88 9.11 -37.42
N GLU A 22 -58.89 8.22 -37.30
CA GLU A 22 -58.69 7.00 -38.11
C GLU A 22 -57.23 6.54 -37.98
N ALA A 23 -57.05 5.21 -37.96
CA ALA A 23 -55.78 4.57 -37.67
C ALA A 23 -54.71 4.90 -38.72
N GLU A 24 -53.76 5.77 -38.38
CA GLU A 24 -52.47 5.78 -39.05
C GLU A 24 -51.67 4.59 -38.52
N ASP A 25 -51.49 3.61 -39.40
CA ASP A 25 -50.63 2.46 -39.23
C ASP A 25 -49.21 2.96 -38.94
N VAL A 26 -48.85 3.01 -37.66
CA VAL A 26 -47.58 3.54 -37.20
C VAL A 26 -46.51 2.53 -37.66
N LEU A 27 -45.86 2.84 -38.78
CA LEU A 27 -44.70 2.11 -39.29
C LEU A 27 -43.76 1.82 -38.10
N SER A 28 -43.57 0.55 -37.78
CA SER A 28 -42.65 0.15 -36.71
C SER A 28 -41.24 0.58 -37.10
N LEU A 29 -40.41 0.97 -36.11
CA LEU A 29 -39.04 1.41 -36.38
C LEU A 29 -38.23 0.37 -37.18
N GLU A 30 -38.51 -0.91 -36.98
CA GLU A 30 -37.91 -2.01 -37.74
C GLU A 30 -38.29 -1.98 -39.23
N SER A 31 -39.53 -1.59 -39.56
CA SER A 31 -39.97 -1.43 -40.95
C SER A 31 -39.32 -0.25 -41.65
N LEU A 32 -39.00 0.82 -40.92
CA LEU A 32 -38.26 1.96 -41.45
C LEU A 32 -36.80 1.60 -41.75
N ASP A 33 -36.14 0.85 -40.86
CA ASP A 33 -34.78 0.38 -41.09
C ASP A 33 -34.70 -0.58 -42.29
N GLU A 34 -35.72 -1.42 -42.48
CA GLU A 34 -35.81 -2.33 -43.62
C GLU A 34 -36.07 -1.60 -44.95
N ILE A 35 -36.86 -0.50 -44.93
CA ILE A 35 -37.05 0.36 -46.10
C ILE A 35 -35.77 1.11 -46.44
N ILE A 36 -35.06 1.68 -45.45
CA ILE A 36 -33.81 2.41 -45.66
C ILE A 36 -32.71 1.48 -46.21
N ALA A 37 -32.60 0.26 -45.68
CA ALA A 37 -31.64 -0.73 -46.17
C ALA A 37 -31.91 -1.18 -47.62
N ASN A 38 -33.18 -1.15 -48.05
CA ASN A 38 -33.58 -1.50 -49.41
C ASN A 38 -33.43 -0.34 -50.40
N GLU A 39 -33.69 0.91 -49.99
CA GLU A 39 -33.56 2.08 -50.87
C GLU A 39 -32.11 2.58 -51.04
N ASP A 40 -31.29 2.54 -49.98
CA ASP A 40 -29.89 2.99 -50.03
C ASP A 40 -28.93 2.06 -49.26
N PRO A 41 -28.41 1.01 -49.92
CA PRO A 41 -27.53 0.05 -49.28
C PRO A 41 -26.12 0.60 -49.00
N GLU A 42 -25.71 1.71 -49.63
CA GLU A 42 -24.43 2.36 -49.31
C GLU A 42 -24.57 3.19 -48.04
N PHE A 43 -25.69 3.90 -47.86
CA PHE A 43 -26.00 4.60 -46.62
C PHE A 43 -26.13 3.66 -45.43
N ALA A 44 -26.81 2.52 -45.59
CA ALA A 44 -26.92 1.50 -44.54
C ALA A 44 -25.55 0.92 -44.13
N LYS A 45 -24.64 0.70 -45.08
CA LYS A 45 -23.26 0.29 -44.78
C LYS A 45 -22.47 1.39 -44.07
N GLY A 46 -22.66 2.65 -44.46
CA GLY A 46 -22.06 3.80 -43.78
C GLY A 46 -22.56 3.96 -42.33
N LEU A 47 -23.84 3.65 -42.07
CA LEU A 47 -24.40 3.63 -40.71
C LEU A 47 -23.81 2.53 -39.83
N VAL A 48 -23.51 1.35 -40.41
CA VAL A 48 -22.80 0.28 -39.70
C VAL A 48 -21.36 0.68 -39.37
N ASP A 49 -20.69 1.42 -40.26
CA ASP A 49 -19.32 1.92 -40.04
C ASP A 49 -19.24 3.13 -39.09
N ILE A 50 -20.35 3.86 -38.89
CA ILE A 50 -20.44 4.98 -37.93
C ILE A 50 -20.97 4.51 -36.57
N GLY A 51 -21.68 3.38 -36.52
CA GLY A 51 -22.12 2.74 -35.29
C GLY A 51 -20.95 2.23 -34.43
N PRO A 52 -21.11 2.08 -33.11
CA PRO A 52 -20.06 1.52 -32.26
C PRO A 52 -19.64 0.14 -32.77
N ASP A 53 -18.33 -0.12 -32.89
CA ASP A 53 -17.72 -1.36 -33.41
C ASP A 53 -18.20 -2.67 -32.74
N ASP A 54 -18.94 -2.55 -31.63
CA ASP A 54 -19.51 -3.67 -30.89
C ASP A 54 -20.90 -3.30 -30.35
N PRO A 55 -22.01 -3.84 -30.88
CA PRO A 55 -23.37 -3.55 -30.40
C PRO A 55 -23.62 -4.07 -28.97
N SER A 56 -22.70 -4.87 -28.41
CA SER A 56 -22.71 -5.26 -27.00
C SER A 56 -21.96 -4.27 -26.08
N ASN A 57 -21.10 -3.41 -26.64
CA ASN A 57 -20.64 -2.22 -25.96
C ASN A 57 -21.72 -1.16 -26.09
N THR A 58 -22.70 -1.22 -25.19
CA THR A 58 -23.50 -0.05 -24.86
C THR A 58 -22.53 1.12 -24.70
N ILE A 59 -22.68 2.15 -25.54
CA ILE A 59 -22.15 3.47 -25.24
C ILE A 59 -22.66 3.73 -23.83
N TYR A 60 -21.78 3.63 -22.84
CA TYR A 60 -22.13 3.93 -21.47
C TYR A 60 -22.78 5.31 -21.53
N GLU A 61 -24.07 5.38 -21.26
CA GLU A 61 -24.76 6.64 -21.03
C GLU A 61 -24.06 7.28 -19.82
N GLU A 62 -22.99 8.02 -20.09
CA GLU A 62 -22.17 8.73 -19.11
C GLU A 62 -22.99 9.79 -18.35
N GLY A 63 -24.28 9.93 -18.67
CA GLY A 63 -25.27 10.77 -17.97
C GLY A 63 -26.21 10.05 -17.01
N VAL A 64 -26.46 8.73 -17.13
CA VAL A 64 -27.54 8.07 -16.36
C VAL A 64 -27.08 7.58 -14.98
N GLU A 65 -25.78 7.31 -14.78
CA GLU A 65 -25.25 6.98 -13.44
C GLU A 65 -25.08 8.22 -12.53
N LEU A 66 -25.35 9.43 -13.01
CA LEU A 66 -25.19 10.67 -12.24
C LEU A 66 -26.49 11.25 -11.66
N GLU A 67 -27.63 10.58 -11.82
CA GLU A 67 -28.88 11.00 -11.16
C GLU A 67 -28.98 10.56 -9.69
N TYR A 68 -27.87 10.17 -9.07
CA TYR A 68 -27.83 10.03 -7.63
C TYR A 68 -27.97 11.42 -6.99
N THR A 69 -29.18 11.77 -6.55
CA THR A 69 -29.44 13.08 -5.95
C THR A 69 -29.26 13.05 -4.44
N LEU A 70 -29.05 14.24 -3.84
CA LEU A 70 -28.97 14.38 -2.38
C LEU A 70 -30.24 13.86 -1.68
N GLU A 71 -31.40 13.98 -2.34
CA GLU A 71 -32.69 13.54 -1.81
C GLU A 71 -32.78 12.03 -1.62
N GLU A 72 -32.18 11.26 -2.54
CA GLU A 72 -32.10 9.82 -2.44
C GLU A 72 -31.21 9.37 -1.29
N GLU A 73 -30.08 10.05 -1.07
CA GLU A 73 -29.23 9.78 0.10
C GLU A 73 -29.98 10.11 1.40
N ILE A 74 -30.73 11.22 1.46
CA ILE A 74 -31.56 11.53 2.64
C ILE A 74 -32.61 10.44 2.86
N LYS A 75 -33.31 9.98 1.80
CA LYS A 75 -34.28 8.87 1.88
C LYS A 75 -33.63 7.57 2.35
N LEU A 76 -32.41 7.26 1.90
CA LEU A 76 -31.64 6.09 2.34
C LEU A 76 -31.29 6.14 3.84
N TRP A 77 -30.86 7.29 4.34
CA TRP A 77 -30.60 7.48 5.77
C TRP A 77 -31.87 7.40 6.62
N GLN A 78 -32.99 7.92 6.11
CA GLN A 78 -34.30 7.83 6.77
C GLN A 78 -34.85 6.39 6.82
N ARG A 79 -34.67 5.61 5.75
CA ARG A 79 -35.10 4.20 5.66
C ARG A 79 -34.14 3.23 6.36
N SER A 80 -32.93 3.66 6.70
CA SER A 80 -31.95 2.81 7.37
C SER A 80 -32.40 2.43 8.78
N THR A 81 -32.22 1.17 9.17
CA THR A 81 -32.46 0.69 10.53
C THR A 81 -31.16 0.66 11.34
N GLY A 82 -31.25 0.79 12.67
CA GLY A 82 -30.12 0.65 13.58
C GLY A 82 -29.28 1.92 13.80
N LEU A 83 -27.94 1.77 13.79
CA LEU A 83 -26.99 2.84 14.15
C LEU A 83 -27.07 4.07 13.23
N ARG A 84 -27.31 3.87 11.92
CA ARG A 84 -27.43 4.97 10.95
C ARG A 84 -28.64 5.86 11.22
N GLN A 85 -29.77 5.27 11.63
CA GLN A 85 -30.96 6.02 12.02
C GLN A 85 -30.73 6.82 13.31
N LYS A 86 -30.05 6.22 14.30
CA LYS A 86 -29.67 6.91 15.55
C LYS A 86 -28.72 8.07 15.28
N LEU A 87 -27.73 7.87 14.39
CA LEU A 87 -26.79 8.90 13.96
C LEU A 87 -27.47 10.03 13.18
N TYR A 88 -28.44 9.71 12.31
CA TYR A 88 -29.22 10.73 11.60
C TYR A 88 -30.03 11.61 12.56
N LYS A 89 -30.65 11.01 13.59
CA LYS A 89 -31.37 11.75 14.64
C LYS A 89 -30.45 12.68 15.43
N LEU A 90 -29.20 12.27 15.68
CA LEU A 90 -28.23 13.07 16.42
C LEU A 90 -27.60 14.17 15.54
N LEU A 91 -27.33 13.87 14.27
CA LEU A 91 -26.57 14.71 13.36
C LEU A 91 -27.21 14.72 11.96
N PRO A 92 -28.20 15.60 11.70
CA PRO A 92 -28.97 15.62 10.45
C PRO A 92 -28.16 16.05 9.22
N PHE A 93 -26.93 16.54 9.39
CA PHE A 93 -26.04 16.93 8.29
C PHE A 93 -25.22 15.75 7.72
N LEU A 94 -25.21 14.59 8.37
CA LEU A 94 -24.43 13.42 7.92
C LEU A 94 -24.74 12.94 6.49
N PRO A 95 -26.01 12.93 6.01
CA PRO A 95 -26.31 12.56 4.62
C PRO A 95 -25.67 13.49 3.60
N LYS A 96 -25.55 14.79 3.91
CA LYS A 96 -24.86 15.76 3.03
C LYS A 96 -23.37 15.46 2.94
N ILE A 97 -22.76 15.02 4.04
CA ILE A 97 -21.33 14.63 4.06
C ILE A 97 -21.13 13.32 3.32
N SER A 98 -21.96 12.30 3.57
CA SER A 98 -21.83 10.99 2.89
C SER A 98 -22.04 11.12 1.39
N TYR A 99 -23.00 11.94 0.96
CA TYR A 99 -23.23 12.29 -0.44
C TYR A 99 -21.98 12.93 -1.07
N LYS A 100 -21.40 13.97 -0.45
CA LYS A 100 -20.17 14.61 -0.96
C LYS A 100 -18.99 13.65 -1.06
N ILE A 101 -18.84 12.74 -0.09
CA ILE A 101 -17.76 11.73 -0.12
C ILE A 101 -17.98 10.73 -1.26
N LYS A 102 -19.21 10.22 -1.42
CA LYS A 102 -19.55 9.30 -2.51
C LYS A 102 -19.35 9.96 -3.88
N MET A 103 -19.81 11.20 -4.07
CA MET A 103 -19.61 11.95 -5.32
C MET A 103 -18.14 12.19 -5.62
N LYS A 104 -17.32 12.56 -4.63
CA LYS A 104 -15.87 12.70 -4.85
C LYS A 104 -15.23 11.37 -5.27
N ARG A 105 -15.67 10.26 -4.67
CA ARG A 105 -15.15 8.93 -4.99
C ARG A 105 -15.57 8.47 -6.40
N THR A 106 -16.80 8.75 -6.84
CA THR A 106 -17.25 8.42 -8.20
C THR A 106 -16.52 9.26 -9.23
N ILE A 107 -16.36 10.58 -9.02
CA ILE A 107 -15.58 11.47 -9.89
C ILE A 107 -14.13 10.99 -10.02
N LEU A 108 -13.48 10.63 -8.91
CA LEU A 108 -12.11 10.09 -8.93
C LEU A 108 -12.01 8.75 -9.67
N ARG A 109 -13.04 7.90 -9.58
CA ARG A 109 -13.06 6.62 -10.30
C ARG A 109 -13.23 6.85 -11.80
N LEU A 110 -14.11 7.75 -12.20
CA LEU A 110 -14.32 8.12 -13.61
C LEU A 110 -13.07 8.78 -14.20
N SER A 111 -12.43 9.71 -13.48
CA SER A 111 -11.18 10.32 -13.94
C SER A 111 -10.04 9.32 -14.07
N TRP A 112 -9.98 8.32 -13.19
CA TRP A 112 -9.03 7.21 -13.29
C TRP A 112 -9.27 6.33 -14.51
N ILE A 113 -10.52 6.01 -14.83
CA ILE A 113 -10.89 5.24 -16.02
C ILE A 113 -10.50 6.00 -17.28
N LYS A 114 -10.89 7.28 -17.39
CA LYS A 114 -10.52 8.15 -18.53
C LYS A 114 -9.01 8.27 -18.70
N TRP A 115 -8.27 8.45 -17.60
CA TRP A 115 -6.81 8.49 -17.64
C TRP A 115 -6.20 7.18 -18.11
N LYS A 116 -6.71 6.04 -17.65
CA LYS A 116 -6.24 4.71 -18.05
C LYS A 116 -6.48 4.47 -19.54
N GLU A 117 -7.64 4.81 -20.06
CA GLU A 117 -7.98 4.70 -21.48
C GLU A 117 -7.08 5.60 -22.33
N GLN A 118 -6.89 6.86 -21.90
CA GLN A 118 -6.00 7.79 -22.58
C GLN A 118 -4.54 7.32 -22.54
N ALA A 119 -4.09 6.73 -21.44
CA ALA A 119 -2.75 6.16 -21.31
C ALA A 119 -2.56 4.95 -22.24
N ILE A 120 -3.55 4.05 -22.33
CA ILE A 120 -3.53 2.89 -23.22
C ILE A 120 -3.50 3.35 -24.69
N GLN A 121 -4.32 4.32 -25.06
CA GLN A 121 -4.34 4.89 -26.42
C GLN A 121 -3.00 5.58 -26.74
N ASN A 122 -2.45 6.37 -25.81
CA ASN A 122 -1.15 7.01 -25.98
C ASN A 122 -0.02 5.98 -26.12
N LEU A 123 -0.04 4.88 -25.37
CA LEU A 123 0.97 3.83 -25.45
C LEU A 123 0.87 3.03 -26.76
N ARG A 124 -0.35 2.72 -27.21
CA ARG A 124 -0.61 2.05 -28.50
C ARG A 124 -0.21 2.92 -29.69
N ASN A 125 -0.39 4.23 -29.57
CA ASN A 125 -0.02 5.20 -30.61
C ASN A 125 1.45 5.69 -30.52
N ALA A 126 2.14 5.48 -29.39
CA ALA A 126 3.53 5.89 -29.20
C ALA A 126 4.48 5.17 -30.17
N GLY A 127 4.30 3.86 -30.40
CA GLY A 127 5.11 3.09 -31.34
C GLY A 127 5.08 3.65 -32.78
N PRO A 128 3.92 3.73 -33.45
CA PRO A 128 3.85 4.26 -34.81
C PRO A 128 4.23 5.74 -34.90
N ASN A 129 3.89 6.57 -33.92
CA ASN A 129 4.24 7.99 -33.93
C ASN A 129 5.74 8.25 -33.72
N THR A 130 6.41 7.48 -32.86
CA THR A 130 7.87 7.57 -32.70
C THR A 130 8.61 7.05 -33.94
N LEU A 131 8.14 5.96 -34.55
CA LEU A 131 8.67 5.46 -35.82
C LEU A 131 8.47 6.45 -36.98
N ALA A 132 7.30 7.08 -37.08
CA ALA A 132 7.03 8.12 -38.07
C ALA A 132 7.91 9.36 -37.83
N GLY A 133 8.11 9.76 -36.58
CA GLY A 133 9.04 10.82 -36.19
C GLY A 133 10.48 10.51 -36.58
N LEU A 134 10.96 9.30 -36.27
CA LEU A 134 12.30 8.83 -36.66
C LEU A 134 12.46 8.77 -38.18
N LYS A 135 11.45 8.31 -38.93
CA LYS A 135 11.48 8.30 -40.40
C LYS A 135 11.54 9.71 -40.98
N LYS A 136 10.76 10.66 -40.45
CA LYS A 136 10.82 12.07 -40.86
C LYS A 136 12.18 12.69 -40.56
N LEU A 137 12.76 12.38 -39.40
CA LEU A 137 14.10 12.83 -39.01
C LEU A 137 15.18 12.23 -39.91
N ALA A 138 15.12 10.93 -40.21
CA ALA A 138 16.05 10.28 -41.13
C ALA A 138 15.93 10.85 -42.57
N ALA A 139 14.71 11.14 -43.03
CA ALA A 139 14.49 11.74 -44.33
C ALA A 139 15.02 13.18 -44.41
N SER A 140 14.80 14.00 -43.38
CA SER A 140 15.34 15.37 -43.31
C SER A 140 16.86 15.38 -43.19
N MET A 141 17.45 14.46 -42.43
CA MET A 141 18.90 14.26 -42.39
C MET A 141 19.45 13.86 -43.75
N LYS A 142 18.81 12.92 -44.47
CA LYS A 142 19.24 12.51 -45.81
C LYS A 142 19.20 13.67 -46.81
N ALA A 143 18.13 14.47 -46.77
CA ALA A 143 18.01 15.68 -47.60
C ALA A 143 19.09 16.71 -47.24
N GLY A 144 19.34 16.95 -45.96
CA GLY A 144 20.38 17.85 -45.47
C GLY A 144 21.81 17.40 -45.79
N ILE A 145 22.08 16.08 -45.79
CA ILE A 145 23.37 15.53 -46.22
C ILE A 145 23.56 15.76 -47.73
N GLY A 146 22.51 15.61 -48.54
CA GLY A 146 22.57 15.86 -49.98
C GLY A 146 22.93 17.31 -50.32
N THR A 147 22.27 18.28 -49.68
CA THR A 147 22.57 19.71 -49.85
C THR A 147 23.93 20.09 -49.23
N GLY A 148 24.31 19.44 -48.12
CA GLY A 148 25.62 19.62 -47.51
C GLY A 148 26.77 19.13 -48.41
N LEU A 149 26.59 18.00 -49.12
CA LEU A 149 27.60 17.45 -50.02
C LEU A 149 27.81 18.33 -51.26
N THR A 150 26.75 18.91 -51.81
CA THR A 150 26.88 19.84 -52.95
C THR A 150 27.56 21.15 -52.52
N ALA A 151 27.24 21.68 -51.34
CA ALA A 151 27.94 22.82 -50.75
C ALA A 151 29.41 22.50 -50.39
N PHE A 152 29.71 21.29 -49.91
CA PHE A 152 31.08 20.88 -49.61
C PHE A 152 31.95 20.82 -50.86
N LYS A 153 31.40 20.43 -52.01
CA LYS A 153 32.15 20.41 -53.28
C LYS A 153 32.62 21.79 -53.70
N SER A 154 31.82 22.84 -53.46
CA SER A 154 32.16 24.23 -53.83
C SER A 154 33.15 24.92 -52.88
N PHE A 155 33.53 24.28 -51.77
CA PHE A 155 34.49 24.84 -50.83
C PHE A 155 35.95 24.76 -51.32
N SER A 156 36.72 25.80 -50.99
CA SER A 156 38.17 25.82 -51.18
C SER A 156 38.87 24.78 -50.31
N LEU A 157 40.09 24.36 -50.69
CA LEU A 157 40.86 23.33 -49.98
C LEU A 157 41.02 23.61 -48.47
N VAL A 158 41.26 24.88 -48.10
CA VAL A 158 41.39 25.29 -46.69
C VAL A 158 40.09 25.03 -45.90
N LYS A 159 38.94 25.36 -46.49
CA LYS A 159 37.63 25.13 -45.86
C LYS A 159 37.32 23.64 -45.74
N LYS A 160 37.73 22.83 -46.73
CA LYS A 160 37.61 21.36 -46.66
C LYS A 160 38.43 20.76 -45.54
N LEU A 161 39.68 21.19 -45.37
CA LEU A 161 40.53 20.77 -44.25
C LEU A 161 39.98 21.20 -42.89
N ALA A 162 39.50 22.44 -42.76
CA ALA A 162 38.87 22.93 -41.53
C ALA A 162 37.62 22.11 -41.17
N PHE A 163 36.81 21.72 -42.15
CA PHE A 163 35.64 20.87 -41.96
C PHE A 163 36.00 19.45 -41.49
N VAL A 164 37.03 18.83 -42.09
CA VAL A 164 37.54 17.52 -41.64
C VAL A 164 38.08 17.61 -40.20
N GLY A 165 38.81 18.67 -39.88
CA GLY A 165 39.28 18.94 -38.51
C GLY A 165 38.12 19.07 -37.52
N LEU A 166 37.05 19.76 -37.90
CA LEU A 166 35.85 19.91 -37.07
C LEU A 166 35.10 18.58 -36.87
N ILE A 167 35.00 17.73 -37.91
CA ILE A 167 34.43 16.37 -37.76
C ILE A 167 35.26 15.54 -36.78
N LEU A 168 36.59 15.54 -36.92
CA LEU A 168 37.49 14.81 -36.02
C LEU A 168 37.38 15.31 -34.57
N LEU A 169 37.34 16.63 -34.38
CA LEU A 169 37.18 17.22 -33.05
C LEU A 169 35.82 16.85 -32.43
N THR A 170 34.75 16.91 -33.22
CA THR A 170 33.39 16.56 -32.77
C THR A 170 33.31 15.07 -32.42
N GLY A 171 33.91 14.20 -33.25
CA GLY A 171 34.01 12.77 -32.98
C GLY A 171 34.82 12.46 -31.72
N ALA A 172 35.97 13.10 -31.54
CA ALA A 172 36.79 12.97 -30.33
C ALA A 172 36.03 13.44 -29.07
N SER A 173 35.30 14.55 -29.18
CA SER A 173 34.49 15.10 -28.09
C SER A 173 33.33 14.15 -27.73
N GLY A 174 32.64 13.61 -28.74
CA GLY A 174 31.59 12.60 -28.53
C GLY A 174 32.12 11.31 -27.90
N TYR A 175 33.29 10.84 -28.33
CA TYR A 175 33.95 9.68 -27.72
C TYR A 175 34.34 9.93 -26.27
N LEU A 176 34.87 11.12 -25.94
CA LEU A 176 35.19 11.49 -24.56
C LEU A 176 33.93 11.54 -23.70
N ILE A 177 32.85 12.20 -24.16
CA ILE A 177 31.57 12.23 -23.44
C ILE A 177 31.04 10.81 -23.21
N TYR A 178 31.06 9.96 -24.23
CA TYR A 178 30.64 8.56 -24.13
C TYR A 178 31.49 7.79 -23.11
N ARG A 179 32.81 7.97 -23.13
CA ARG A 179 33.74 7.31 -22.21
C ARG A 179 33.53 7.80 -20.77
N THR A 180 33.32 9.09 -20.57
CA THR A 180 33.00 9.68 -19.26
C THR A 180 31.69 9.13 -18.71
N ALA A 181 30.65 9.06 -19.53
CA ALA A 181 29.33 8.59 -19.11
C ALA A 181 29.29 7.07 -18.83
N THR A 182 30.09 6.26 -19.54
CA THR A 182 30.02 4.80 -19.42
C THR A 182 31.08 4.20 -18.50
N LYS A 183 32.31 4.72 -18.52
CA LYS A 183 33.46 4.09 -17.86
C LYS A 183 34.16 5.01 -16.86
N GLY A 184 33.73 6.27 -16.76
CA GLY A 184 34.49 7.32 -16.08
C GLY A 184 35.74 7.71 -16.88
N LEU A 185 36.07 8.99 -16.88
CA LEU A 185 37.33 9.50 -17.47
C LEU A 185 38.52 9.24 -16.55
N VAL A 186 38.23 9.17 -15.25
CA VAL A 186 39.17 8.90 -14.16
C VAL A 186 38.68 7.61 -13.50
N PRO A 187 39.54 6.59 -13.30
CA PRO A 187 39.15 5.41 -12.53
C PRO A 187 38.69 5.88 -11.16
N HIS A 188 37.44 5.56 -10.79
CA HIS A 188 36.92 5.89 -9.48
C HIS A 188 37.90 5.38 -8.42
N ASP A 189 38.27 6.28 -7.52
CA ASP A 189 39.30 6.13 -6.50
C ASP A 189 39.32 4.70 -5.96
N GLN A 190 40.47 4.05 -6.08
CA GLN A 190 40.75 2.90 -5.23
C GLN A 190 40.60 3.43 -3.81
N GLU A 191 39.60 2.96 -3.07
CA GLU A 191 39.36 3.38 -1.70
C GLU A 191 40.67 3.17 -0.92
N LEU A 192 41.35 4.27 -0.59
CA LEU A 192 42.68 4.24 0.06
C LEU A 192 42.62 3.55 1.42
N PHE A 193 41.43 3.41 1.99
CA PHE A 193 41.18 2.79 3.27
C PHE A 193 40.31 1.56 3.07
N ILE A 194 40.75 0.45 3.63
CA ILE A 194 39.97 -0.79 3.70
C ILE A 194 38.83 -0.53 4.68
N GLY A 195 37.60 -0.36 4.17
CA GLY A 195 36.41 -0.12 5.00
C GLY A 195 36.02 -1.32 5.87
N SER A 196 36.41 -2.53 5.49
CA SER A 196 36.19 -3.75 6.26
C SER A 196 37.24 -4.82 5.94
N PHE A 197 37.73 -5.50 6.97
CA PHE A 197 38.56 -6.70 6.79
C PHE A 197 37.82 -7.83 6.06
N ALA A 198 36.49 -7.77 5.98
CA ALA A 198 35.71 -8.70 5.19
C ALA A 198 36.18 -8.72 3.73
N ASP A 199 36.54 -7.57 3.15
CA ASP A 199 36.90 -7.47 1.73
C ASP A 199 38.28 -8.06 1.41
N TRP A 200 39.09 -8.27 2.45
CA TRP A 200 40.39 -8.95 2.37
C TRP A 200 40.37 -10.38 2.92
N SER A 201 39.23 -10.82 3.45
CA SER A 201 39.10 -12.17 4.01
C SER A 201 39.06 -13.24 2.91
N GLN A 202 39.74 -14.36 3.13
CA GLN A 202 39.71 -15.51 2.22
C GLN A 202 38.33 -16.17 2.16
N ALA A 203 37.54 -16.02 3.22
CA ALA A 203 36.18 -16.51 3.31
C ALA A 203 35.32 -15.55 4.12
N LYS A 204 34.13 -15.23 3.58
CA LYS A 204 33.07 -14.49 4.27
C LYS A 204 32.04 -15.50 4.76
N TYR A 205 31.95 -15.71 6.07
CA TYR A 205 30.87 -16.49 6.67
C TYR A 205 29.72 -15.55 7.02
N GLN A 206 28.56 -15.79 6.43
CA GLN A 206 27.32 -15.13 6.81
C GLN A 206 26.53 -16.11 7.66
N TYR A 207 26.36 -15.75 8.94
CA TYR A 207 25.52 -16.51 9.85
C TYR A 207 24.13 -15.89 9.87
N ASP A 208 23.08 -16.71 9.77
CA ASP A 208 21.72 -16.23 10.02
C ASP A 208 21.55 -15.98 11.53
N PRO A 209 21.37 -14.72 11.97
CA PRO A 209 21.26 -14.40 13.39
C PRO A 209 20.11 -15.12 14.09
N LYS A 210 19.11 -15.61 13.35
CA LYS A 210 17.95 -16.28 13.92
C LYS A 210 18.12 -17.79 14.04
N ALA A 211 18.92 -18.42 13.17
CA ALA A 211 19.02 -19.87 13.08
C ALA A 211 20.30 -20.41 13.73
N GLU A 212 21.40 -19.65 13.67
CA GLU A 212 22.74 -20.16 14.00
C GLU A 212 23.35 -19.51 15.25
N MET A 213 22.70 -18.48 15.81
CA MET A 213 23.13 -17.88 17.07
C MET A 213 22.40 -18.52 18.24
N GLU A 214 23.14 -19.27 19.07
CA GLU A 214 22.67 -19.66 20.39
C GLU A 214 22.79 -18.43 21.31
N SER A 215 21.74 -18.13 22.10
CA SER A 215 21.86 -17.10 23.13
C SER A 215 22.93 -17.52 24.12
N PHE A 216 23.90 -16.65 24.40
CA PHE A 216 24.99 -16.93 25.33
C PHE A 216 24.47 -17.49 26.67
N TYR A 217 23.32 -16.98 27.12
CA TYR A 217 22.70 -17.39 28.38
C TYR A 217 21.86 -18.67 28.30
N ASP A 218 21.47 -19.13 27.11
CA ASP A 218 20.77 -20.42 26.94
C ASP A 218 21.75 -21.58 26.68
N SER A 219 23.05 -21.29 26.53
CA SER A 219 24.05 -22.32 26.29
C SER A 219 24.26 -23.18 27.53
N THR A 220 24.14 -24.50 27.37
CA THR A 220 24.43 -25.51 28.41
C THR A 220 25.87 -25.44 28.95
N ARG A 221 26.76 -24.76 28.22
CA ARG A 221 28.16 -24.54 28.60
C ARG A 221 28.34 -23.39 29.58
N THR A 222 27.35 -22.50 29.71
CA THR A 222 27.40 -21.42 30.69
C THR A 222 26.93 -21.91 32.06
N THR A 223 27.66 -21.53 33.10
CA THR A 223 27.34 -21.87 34.48
C THR A 223 25.99 -21.25 34.85
N GLN A 224 24.97 -22.08 35.03
CA GLN A 224 23.64 -21.63 35.39
C GLN A 224 23.61 -21.27 36.88
N ASN A 225 23.41 -19.98 37.19
CA ASN A 225 23.29 -19.49 38.56
C ASN A 225 21.85 -19.72 39.06
N ILE A 226 21.52 -20.96 39.42
CA ILE A 226 20.16 -21.36 39.83
C ILE A 226 20.12 -21.62 41.34
N LEU A 227 19.12 -21.04 42.01
CA LEU A 227 18.81 -21.28 43.42
C LEU A 227 17.43 -21.96 43.55
N LEU A 228 17.35 -23.03 44.34
CA LEU A 228 16.08 -23.62 44.74
C LEU A 228 15.56 -22.91 46.00
N MET A 229 14.39 -22.31 45.89
CA MET A 229 13.67 -21.72 47.02
C MET A 229 12.99 -22.79 47.87
N LYS A 230 12.78 -22.51 49.15
CA LYS A 230 12.02 -23.38 50.04
C LYS A 230 10.57 -23.50 49.56
N LYS A 231 9.96 -24.63 49.93
CA LYS A 231 8.54 -24.88 49.67
C LYS A 231 7.69 -23.90 50.45
N MET A 232 6.89 -23.12 49.74
CA MET A 232 5.94 -22.15 50.30
C MET A 232 4.53 -22.71 50.23
N VAL A 233 3.77 -22.58 51.31
CA VAL A 233 2.36 -22.97 51.37
C VAL A 233 1.52 -21.71 51.61
N VAL A 234 0.59 -21.44 50.69
CA VAL A 234 -0.18 -20.19 50.65
C VAL A 234 -1.65 -20.47 50.42
N ASN A 235 -2.49 -19.59 50.96
CA ASN A 235 -3.91 -19.56 50.66
C ASN A 235 -4.13 -18.78 49.36
N LEU A 236 -4.80 -19.38 48.40
CA LEU A 236 -5.11 -18.73 47.12
C LEU A 236 -6.42 -17.95 47.22
N LYS A 237 -6.65 -17.01 46.29
CA LYS A 237 -7.96 -16.40 46.16
C LYS A 237 -8.98 -17.41 45.64
N ARG A 238 -10.16 -17.39 46.25
CA ARG A 238 -11.30 -18.20 45.82
C ARG A 238 -11.70 -17.85 44.39
N SER A 239 -12.07 -18.87 43.64
CA SER A 239 -12.70 -18.82 42.33
C SER A 239 -13.99 -19.64 42.32
N VAL A 240 -14.67 -19.67 41.17
CA VAL A 240 -15.93 -20.43 41.02
C VAL A 240 -15.70 -21.93 41.16
N GLU A 241 -14.54 -22.42 40.72
CA GLU A 241 -14.19 -23.85 40.76
C GLU A 241 -13.49 -24.27 42.06
N SER A 242 -13.15 -23.31 42.92
CA SER A 242 -12.46 -23.59 44.19
C SER A 242 -13.43 -23.93 45.32
N GLY A 243 -12.96 -24.75 46.26
CA GLY A 243 -13.60 -24.99 47.55
C GLY A 243 -13.50 -23.80 48.50
N PRO A 244 -13.88 -23.99 49.78
CA PRO A 244 -13.93 -22.91 50.74
C PRO A 244 -12.54 -22.35 51.07
N ASN A 245 -11.46 -23.14 51.09
CA ASN A 245 -10.13 -22.63 51.43
C ASN A 245 -9.10 -23.22 50.46
N PRO A 246 -8.99 -22.68 49.23
CA PRO A 246 -8.02 -23.18 48.27
C PRO A 246 -6.61 -22.88 48.75
N MET A 247 -5.74 -23.89 48.66
CA MET A 247 -4.34 -23.79 49.10
C MET A 247 -3.40 -24.25 48.01
N GLY A 248 -2.27 -23.58 47.87
CA GLY A 248 -1.21 -23.96 46.96
C GLY A 248 0.11 -24.17 47.70
N ALA A 249 0.83 -25.24 47.35
CA ALA A 249 2.19 -25.47 47.78
C ALA A 249 3.14 -25.39 46.58
N PHE A 250 4.04 -24.42 46.60
CA PHE A 250 4.91 -24.09 45.48
C PHE A 250 6.39 -24.20 45.84
N GLU A 251 7.18 -24.73 44.92
CA GLU A 251 8.64 -24.72 44.95
C GLU A 251 9.15 -24.08 43.65
N PHE A 252 10.09 -23.15 43.77
CA PHE A 252 10.61 -22.39 42.63
C PHE A 252 12.12 -22.53 42.48
N TYR A 253 12.57 -22.63 41.23
CA TYR A 253 13.96 -22.35 40.85
C TYR A 253 14.06 -20.90 40.39
N VAL A 254 15.04 -20.17 40.93
CA VAL A 254 15.31 -18.78 40.58
C VAL A 254 16.66 -18.71 39.88
N GLU A 255 16.66 -18.26 38.63
CA GLU A 255 17.86 -18.14 37.79
C GLU A 255 18.33 -16.68 37.77
N GLY A 256 19.49 -16.42 38.38
CA GLY A 256 20.17 -15.12 38.35
C GLY A 256 21.08 -14.98 37.13
N THR A 257 21.32 -13.74 36.68
CA THR A 257 22.30 -13.49 35.61
C THR A 257 23.74 -13.64 36.07
N ALA A 258 24.01 -13.40 37.34
CA ALA A 258 25.33 -13.54 37.96
C ALA A 258 25.23 -14.31 39.28
N SER A 259 26.35 -14.87 39.72
CA SER A 259 26.44 -15.57 41.01
C SER A 259 26.15 -14.64 42.20
N GLU A 260 26.54 -13.36 42.10
CA GLU A 260 26.28 -12.34 43.12
C GLU A 260 24.78 -12.12 43.38
N VAL A 261 23.94 -12.26 42.35
CA VAL A 261 22.49 -12.16 42.47
C VAL A 261 21.94 -13.32 43.29
N VAL A 262 22.45 -14.53 43.06
CA VAL A 262 22.03 -15.71 43.82
C VAL A 262 22.45 -15.59 45.29
N VAL A 263 23.65 -15.06 45.55
CA VAL A 263 24.11 -14.76 46.92
C VAL A 263 23.22 -13.71 47.57
N GLU A 264 22.89 -12.62 46.88
CA GLU A 264 21.98 -11.59 47.39
C GLU A 264 20.58 -12.16 47.73
N ILE A 265 20.01 -12.97 46.84
CA ILE A 265 18.72 -13.64 47.07
C ILE A 265 18.81 -14.58 48.27
N LYS A 266 19.95 -15.25 48.46
CA LYS A 266 20.15 -16.15 49.59
C LYS A 266 20.30 -15.38 50.92
N ASP A 267 21.00 -14.26 50.92
CA ASP A 267 21.17 -13.39 52.08
C ASP A 267 19.84 -12.73 52.49
N ARG A 268 19.00 -12.38 51.49
CA ARG A 268 17.66 -11.77 51.68
C ARG A 268 16.52 -12.77 51.52
N GLU A 269 16.79 -14.05 51.74
CA GLU A 269 15.82 -15.14 51.53
C GLU A 269 14.46 -14.89 52.25
N PRO A 270 14.41 -14.40 53.51
CA PRO A 270 13.13 -14.14 54.19
C PRO A 270 12.29 -13.04 53.54
N GLU A 271 12.94 -12.00 53.01
CA GLU A 271 12.26 -10.88 52.34
C GLU A 271 11.72 -11.31 50.97
N VAL A 272 12.53 -12.08 50.22
CA VAL A 272 12.11 -12.67 48.95
C VAL A 272 10.97 -13.65 49.18
N GLU A 273 11.03 -14.48 50.23
CA GLU A 273 9.98 -15.41 50.60
C GLU A 273 8.65 -14.68 50.89
N ASP A 274 8.66 -13.65 51.74
CA ASP A 274 7.47 -12.82 52.01
C ASP A 274 6.88 -12.21 50.73
N LEU A 275 7.73 -11.70 49.84
CA LEU A 275 7.30 -11.13 48.56
C LEU A 275 6.65 -12.19 47.65
N PHE A 276 7.21 -13.40 47.60
CA PHE A 276 6.61 -14.51 46.87
C PHE A 276 5.26 -14.90 47.48
N LEU A 277 5.19 -15.06 48.81
CA LEU A 277 3.95 -15.42 49.51
C LEU A 277 2.82 -14.44 49.16
N ARG A 278 3.06 -13.13 49.33
CA ARG A 278 2.07 -12.09 49.00
C ARG A 278 1.64 -12.11 47.54
N THR A 279 2.60 -12.28 46.62
CA THR A 279 2.29 -12.31 45.17
C THR A 279 1.46 -13.54 44.81
N ILE A 280 1.73 -14.70 45.41
CA ILE A 280 0.99 -15.93 45.15
C ILE A 280 -0.41 -15.88 45.80
N GLU A 281 -0.53 -15.33 47.01
CA GLU A 281 -1.82 -15.11 47.68
C GLU A 281 -2.79 -14.26 46.85
N GLU A 282 -2.27 -13.35 46.03
CA GLU A 282 -3.09 -12.54 45.15
C GLU A 282 -3.68 -13.30 43.94
N THR A 283 -3.18 -14.51 43.67
CA THR A 283 -3.56 -15.33 42.51
C THR A 283 -4.79 -16.18 42.82
N THR A 284 -5.71 -16.28 41.85
CA THR A 284 -6.91 -17.13 42.02
C THR A 284 -6.60 -18.60 41.79
N PHE A 285 -7.41 -19.49 42.36
CA PHE A 285 -7.28 -20.94 42.15
C PHE A 285 -7.22 -21.33 40.66
N ASP A 286 -8.12 -20.79 39.83
CA ASP A 286 -8.16 -21.10 38.39
C ASP A 286 -6.87 -20.66 37.65
N GLN A 287 -6.31 -19.52 38.04
CA GLN A 287 -5.04 -19.04 37.48
C GLN A 287 -3.87 -19.91 37.94
N ALA A 288 -3.87 -20.31 39.21
CA ALA A 288 -2.83 -21.18 39.74
C ALA A 288 -2.89 -22.59 39.12
N SER A 289 -4.09 -23.12 38.83
CA SER A 289 -4.27 -24.45 38.25
C SER A 289 -3.91 -24.47 36.76
N SER A 290 -4.23 -23.40 36.03
CA SER A 290 -3.93 -23.24 34.60
C SER A 290 -2.44 -23.09 34.28
N GLY A 291 -2.01 -23.64 33.15
CA GLY A 291 -0.62 -23.50 32.67
C GLY A 291 -0.25 -22.06 32.33
N GLU A 292 -1.15 -21.32 31.70
CA GLU A 292 -0.95 -19.90 31.35
C GLU A 292 -0.83 -19.04 32.61
N GLY A 293 -1.68 -19.28 33.61
CA GLY A 293 -1.63 -18.52 34.86
C GLY A 293 -0.37 -18.79 35.68
N LYS A 294 0.18 -20.01 35.64
CA LYS A 294 1.51 -20.32 36.21
C LYS A 294 2.64 -19.54 35.55
N GLN A 295 2.61 -19.40 34.22
CA GLN A 295 3.60 -18.58 33.49
C GLN A 295 3.48 -17.12 33.90
N LEU A 296 2.26 -16.59 33.93
CA LEU A 296 1.98 -15.21 34.33
C LEU A 296 2.40 -14.93 35.78
N LEU A 297 2.20 -15.89 36.68
CA LEU A 297 2.69 -15.84 38.06
C LEU A 297 4.23 -15.75 38.11
N CYS A 298 4.94 -16.61 37.37
CA CYS A 298 6.40 -16.57 37.31
C CYS A 298 6.92 -15.22 36.77
N GLU A 299 6.25 -14.64 35.79
CA GLU A 299 6.59 -13.31 35.28
C GLU A 299 6.36 -12.19 36.30
N ARG A 300 5.25 -12.25 37.05
CA ARG A 300 4.97 -11.29 38.13
C ARG A 300 6.01 -11.40 39.23
N LEU A 301 6.28 -12.61 39.71
CA LEU A 301 7.32 -12.87 40.71
C LEU A 301 8.68 -12.32 40.26
N ARG A 302 9.06 -12.57 39.00
CA ARG A 302 10.32 -12.05 38.45
C ARG A 302 10.37 -10.52 38.49
N LYS A 303 9.27 -9.85 38.14
CA LYS A 303 9.19 -8.38 38.17
C LYS A 303 9.29 -7.85 39.60
N GLU A 304 8.61 -8.45 40.56
CA GLU A 304 8.63 -7.99 41.95
C GLU A 304 9.99 -8.22 42.61
N VAL A 305 10.63 -9.37 42.40
CA VAL A 305 11.98 -9.65 42.93
C VAL A 305 13.01 -8.68 42.34
N ASN A 306 12.92 -8.40 41.04
CA ASN A 306 13.85 -7.46 40.40
C ASN A 306 13.71 -6.01 40.88
N LYS A 307 12.62 -5.64 41.57
CA LYS A 307 12.50 -4.31 42.19
C LYS A 307 13.35 -4.18 43.45
N ILE A 308 13.58 -5.28 44.17
CA ILE A 308 14.29 -5.26 45.46
C ILE A 308 15.78 -5.57 45.32
N LEU A 309 16.20 -6.23 44.24
CA LEU A 309 17.60 -6.59 44.01
C LEU A 309 18.46 -5.39 43.58
N THR A 310 19.73 -5.40 44.01
CA THR A 310 20.68 -4.31 43.77
C THR A 310 21.89 -4.73 42.96
N LYS A 311 22.36 -5.98 43.10
CA LYS A 311 23.59 -6.48 42.45
C LYS A 311 23.35 -7.07 41.06
N GLY A 312 22.10 -7.10 40.61
CA GLY A 312 21.73 -7.59 39.28
C GLY A 312 20.24 -7.92 39.21
N TYR A 313 19.88 -8.83 38.32
CA TYR A 313 18.49 -9.20 38.07
C TYR A 313 18.30 -10.71 37.89
N VAL A 314 17.13 -11.18 38.29
CA VAL A 314 16.61 -12.51 37.99
C VAL A 314 16.19 -12.57 36.54
N ARG A 315 16.73 -13.55 35.82
CA ARG A 315 16.45 -13.79 34.41
C ARG A 315 15.16 -14.56 34.23
N ARG A 316 15.00 -15.70 34.93
CA ARG A 316 13.84 -16.58 34.85
C ARG A 316 13.53 -17.16 36.22
N ILE A 317 12.25 -17.43 36.46
CA ILE A 317 11.76 -18.19 37.62
C ILE A 317 10.97 -19.36 37.06
N PHE A 318 11.29 -20.56 37.54
CA PHE A 318 10.64 -21.80 37.12
C PHE A 318 9.91 -22.41 38.31
N ILE A 319 8.73 -22.98 38.07
CA ILE A 319 8.05 -23.80 39.07
C ILE A 319 8.61 -25.21 38.99
N LYS A 320 9.22 -25.68 40.08
CA LYS A 320 9.64 -27.08 40.23
C LYS A 320 8.43 -27.96 40.55
N THR A 321 7.68 -27.54 41.57
CA THR A 321 6.55 -28.29 42.11
C THR A 321 5.41 -27.30 42.39
N ALA A 322 4.21 -27.61 41.91
CA ALA A 322 2.99 -26.89 42.28
C ALA A 322 1.90 -27.91 42.62
N ILE A 323 1.57 -28.02 43.91
CA ILE A 323 0.48 -28.86 44.42
C ILE A 323 -0.64 -27.92 44.83
N ILE A 324 -1.79 -28.03 44.18
CA ILE A 324 -2.91 -27.13 44.40
C ILE A 324 -4.08 -27.96 44.90
N LYS A 325 -4.61 -27.55 46.04
CA LYS A 325 -5.79 -28.15 46.66
C LYS A 325 -6.98 -27.22 46.42
N PRO A 326 -8.08 -27.72 45.82
CA PRO A 326 -9.31 -26.95 45.64
C PRO A 326 -9.91 -26.51 46.96
#